data_AF-A0A099NYG1-F1
#
_entry.id   AF-A0A099NYG1-F1
#
_cell.length_a   1.000
_cell.length_b   1.000
_cell.length_c   1.000
_cell.angle_alpha   90.00
_cell.angle_beta   90.00
_cell.angle_gamma   90.00
#
_symmetry.space_group_name_H-M   'P 1'
#
loop_
_entity.id
_entity.type
_entity.pdbx_description
1 polymer ?
#
loop_
_entity_poly.entity_id
_entity_poly.type
_entity_poly.pdbx_seq_one_letter_code
_entity_poly.pdbx_strand_id
1 'polypeptide(L)'
;MSDQEITKVYLPKSILYPITVLKVHVKKDEKIQKYQRIITYKYYDYEPVPISEVEDEVADESERQLKKVENVGTYDSSVNGVVKNILVKANDEIRDAHQHILEVLEPCAHPIQFGGLCAVCGKVVEEEETGYRAAISMAHQTTNLKVSSKEAENIERSSTDRLLQEKKLSLVVDLDQTVIHVTVDPTIGEWMSDPSNPNYGALKDVKTFALEEPPFIPVNYHGPPIQPIKRWYYVKLRPQLETFLEKMNEKYEMHIYTMATRKYAENIAKIIDPDGIYFGERILSRDESGSLTQKSLERLFPVDTSMVVIIDDRGDVWNWSPNLIKVVPYDFFLGIASSTRTIKKEEIC
;
A
#
# COMPACT_ATOMS: atom_id res chain seq x y z
N MET A 1 -18.38 -24.15 -7.92
CA MET A 1 -19.64 -23.68 -7.32
C MET A 1 -19.26 -22.51 -6.44
N SER A 2 -19.72 -21.30 -6.72
CA SER A 2 -19.36 -20.12 -5.92
C SER A 2 -19.91 -20.31 -4.51
N ASP A 3 -19.04 -20.36 -3.51
CA ASP A 3 -19.47 -20.26 -2.12
C ASP A 3 -20.21 -18.92 -1.95
N GLN A 4 -21.54 -18.99 -1.85
CA GLN A 4 -22.36 -17.81 -1.62
C GLN A 4 -22.16 -17.43 -0.15
N GLU A 5 -21.31 -16.44 0.08
CA GLU A 5 -20.98 -15.97 1.42
C GLU A 5 -22.12 -15.12 2.01
N ILE A 6 -22.37 -15.34 3.30
CA ILE A 6 -23.32 -14.54 4.08
C ILE A 6 -22.58 -13.31 4.60
N THR A 7 -22.97 -12.14 4.13
CA THR A 7 -22.46 -10.84 4.59
C THR A 7 -23.26 -10.36 5.80
N LYS A 8 -22.57 -10.04 6.88
CA LYS A 8 -23.15 -9.43 8.09
C LYS A 8 -23.19 -7.90 7.92
N VAL A 9 -24.37 -7.32 8.06
CA VAL A 9 -24.59 -5.87 7.89
C VAL A 9 -24.61 -5.20 9.25
N TYR A 10 -23.70 -4.26 9.45
CA TYR A 10 -23.56 -3.46 10.66
C TYR A 10 -24.02 -2.02 10.42
N LEU A 11 -24.46 -1.36 11.49
CA LEU A 11 -24.75 0.06 11.45
C LEU A 11 -23.43 0.88 11.54
N PRO A 12 -23.35 2.05 10.88
CA PRO A 12 -22.16 2.90 10.91
C PRO A 12 -21.78 3.34 12.33
N LYS A 13 -20.47 3.51 12.58
CA LYS A 13 -19.95 4.07 13.84
C LYS A 13 -20.31 5.54 14.07
N SER A 14 -20.67 6.26 13.00
CA SER A 14 -21.06 7.67 13.04
C SER A 14 -22.47 7.91 13.58
N ILE A 15 -23.29 6.87 13.75
CA ILE A 15 -24.61 6.99 14.38
C ILE A 15 -24.44 7.30 15.87
N LEU A 16 -25.28 8.18 16.39
CA LEU A 16 -25.39 8.44 17.83
C LEU A 16 -26.13 7.29 18.52
N TYR A 17 -25.37 6.39 19.13
CA TYR A 17 -25.90 5.29 19.93
C TYR A 17 -26.19 5.71 21.38
N PRO A 18 -27.11 5.03 22.10
CA PRO A 18 -27.94 3.92 21.64
C PRO A 18 -29.09 4.39 20.74
N ILE A 19 -29.53 3.50 19.84
CA ILE A 19 -30.71 3.72 19.01
C ILE A 19 -31.82 2.72 19.35
N THR A 20 -33.07 3.10 19.11
CA THR A 20 -34.21 2.18 19.20
C THR A 20 -34.77 1.95 17.80
N VAL A 21 -34.85 0.69 17.38
CA VAL A 21 -35.42 0.32 16.08
C VAL A 21 -36.93 0.59 16.11
N LEU A 22 -37.41 1.50 15.27
CA LEU A 22 -38.84 1.79 15.14
C LEU A 22 -39.52 0.83 14.18
N LYS A 23 -38.87 0.54 13.05
CA LYS A 23 -39.43 -0.29 11.99
C LYS A 23 -38.34 -1.00 11.20
N VAL A 24 -38.55 -2.28 10.92
CA VAL A 24 -37.80 -3.05 9.93
C VAL A 24 -38.62 -3.09 8.64
N HIS A 25 -38.00 -2.72 7.52
CA HIS A 25 -38.67 -2.57 6.22
C HIS A 25 -38.50 -3.78 5.30
N VAL A 26 -37.58 -4.68 5.62
CA VAL A 26 -37.27 -5.87 4.82
C VAL A 26 -37.78 -7.15 5.47
N LYS A 27 -37.96 -8.20 4.66
CA LYS A 27 -38.39 -9.53 5.08
C LYS A 27 -37.32 -10.58 4.79
N LYS A 28 -37.43 -11.72 5.49
CA LYS A 28 -36.62 -12.90 5.20
C LYS A 28 -36.86 -13.36 3.75
N ASP A 29 -35.77 -13.76 3.08
CA ASP A 29 -35.69 -14.17 1.67
C ASP A 29 -36.08 -13.08 0.64
N GLU A 30 -36.22 -11.82 1.08
CA GLU A 30 -36.42 -10.69 0.19
C GLU A 30 -35.12 -10.33 -0.55
N LYS A 31 -35.25 -10.03 -1.85
CA LYS A 31 -34.14 -9.44 -2.63
C LYS A 31 -34.04 -7.96 -2.32
N ILE A 32 -32.86 -7.53 -1.87
CA ILE A 32 -32.57 -6.14 -1.55
C ILE A 32 -31.51 -5.56 -2.47
N GLN A 33 -31.61 -4.25 -2.74
CA GLN A 33 -30.62 -3.49 -3.49
C GLN A 33 -29.84 -2.53 -2.57
N LYS A 34 -28.64 -2.13 -3.00
CA LYS A 34 -27.91 -1.03 -2.36
C LYS A 34 -28.81 0.21 -2.30
N TYR A 35 -28.75 0.93 -1.19
CA TYR A 35 -29.62 2.08 -0.86
C TYR A 35 -31.10 1.75 -0.60
N GLN A 36 -31.48 0.47 -0.55
CA GLN A 36 -32.82 0.10 -0.10
C GLN A 36 -32.94 0.24 1.42
N ARG A 37 -33.98 0.95 1.87
CA ARG A 37 -34.29 1.13 3.29
C ARG A 37 -34.39 -0.20 4.04
N ILE A 38 -33.60 -0.37 5.10
CA ILE A 38 -33.60 -1.56 5.96
C ILE A 38 -34.31 -1.30 7.27
N ILE A 39 -33.92 -0.26 8.00
CA ILE A 39 -34.57 0.14 9.25
C ILE A 39 -34.84 1.65 9.33
N THR A 40 -35.87 2.00 10.08
CA THR A 40 -36.05 3.33 10.67
C THR A 40 -35.83 3.20 12.17
N TYR A 41 -35.07 4.11 12.75
CA TYR A 41 -34.73 4.08 14.16
C TYR A 41 -34.88 5.48 14.76
N LYS A 42 -35.02 5.54 16.09
CA LYS A 42 -34.89 6.78 16.83
C LYS A 42 -33.58 6.80 17.60
N TYR A 43 -33.04 8.00 17.75
CA TYR A 43 -31.85 8.27 18.55
C TYR A 43 -32.05 9.59 19.29
N TYR A 44 -31.17 9.86 20.25
CA TYR A 44 -31.21 11.09 21.01
C TYR A 44 -29.97 11.92 20.73
N ASP A 45 -30.19 13.21 20.53
CA ASP A 45 -29.13 14.21 20.43
C ASP A 45 -29.30 15.25 21.53
N TYR A 46 -28.27 16.08 21.76
CA TYR A 46 -28.27 17.14 22.76
C TYR A 46 -28.06 18.47 22.05
N GLU A 47 -29.16 19.22 21.89
CA GLU A 47 -29.15 20.51 21.21
C GLU A 47 -29.24 21.65 22.23
N PRO A 48 -28.57 22.79 22.01
CA PRO A 48 -28.67 23.94 22.90
C PRO A 48 -30.10 24.49 22.90
N VAL A 49 -30.60 24.84 24.09
CA VAL A 49 -31.91 25.48 24.25
C VAL A 49 -31.87 26.87 23.56
N PRO A 50 -32.85 27.20 22.70
CA PRO A 50 -32.90 28.52 22.07
C PRO A 50 -33.02 29.63 23.13
N ILE A 51 -32.14 30.62 23.05
CA ILE A 51 -32.17 31.85 23.85
C ILE A 51 -32.53 33.04 22.95
N SER A 52 -32.87 34.18 23.54
CA SER A 52 -33.20 35.36 22.74
C SER A 52 -31.98 35.91 22.01
N GLU A 53 -32.16 36.59 20.87
CA GLU A 53 -31.04 37.17 20.08
C GLU A 53 -30.14 38.09 20.91
N VAL A 54 -30.71 38.75 21.93
CA VAL A 54 -29.99 39.65 22.85
C VAL A 54 -29.13 38.89 23.86
N GLU A 55 -29.53 37.68 24.23
CA GLU A 55 -28.79 36.78 25.14
C GLU A 55 -27.74 35.96 24.39
N ASP A 56 -27.98 35.63 23.12
CA ASP A 56 -27.05 34.91 22.24
C ASP A 56 -25.74 35.67 22.02
N GLU A 57 -25.76 37.02 21.99
CA GLU A 57 -24.57 37.85 21.79
C GLU A 57 -23.61 37.90 23.00
N VAL A 58 -24.11 37.54 24.20
CA VAL A 58 -23.36 37.61 25.47
C VAL A 58 -23.17 36.25 26.14
N ALA A 59 -23.80 35.19 25.62
CA ALA A 59 -23.71 33.85 26.20
C ALA A 59 -22.44 33.11 25.77
N ASP A 60 -21.76 32.49 26.74
CA ASP A 60 -20.69 31.52 26.49
C ASP A 60 -21.29 30.22 25.93
N GLU A 61 -20.85 29.79 24.74
CA GLU A 61 -21.32 28.54 24.13
C GLU A 61 -21.14 27.31 25.02
N SER A 62 -20.11 27.30 25.88
CA SER A 62 -19.81 26.19 26.78
C SER A 62 -20.76 26.09 27.99
N GLU A 63 -21.53 27.14 28.29
CA GLU A 63 -22.51 27.18 29.38
C GLU A 63 -23.96 26.98 28.91
N ARG A 64 -24.19 26.79 27.60
CA ARG A 64 -25.54 26.61 27.06
C ARG A 64 -26.20 25.35 27.64
N GLN A 65 -27.41 25.52 28.17
CA GLN A 65 -28.21 24.39 28.61
C GLN A 65 -28.58 23.53 27.40
N LEU A 66 -28.18 22.26 27.43
CA LEU A 66 -28.52 21.29 26.39
C LEU A 66 -29.84 20.60 26.71
N LYS A 67 -30.71 20.47 25.71
CA LYS A 67 -31.94 19.70 25.76
C LYS A 67 -31.74 18.39 24.99
N LYS A 68 -32.17 17.28 25.60
CA LYS A 68 -32.25 15.99 24.93
C LYS A 68 -33.39 16.03 23.90
N VAL A 69 -33.06 15.91 22.62
CA VAL A 69 -34.00 15.92 21.50
C VAL A 69 -34.11 14.50 20.94
N GLU A 70 -35.34 14.05 20.68
CA GLU A 70 -35.59 12.77 20.01
C GLU A 70 -35.60 13.00 18.50
N ASN A 71 -34.73 12.29 17.78
CA ASN A 71 -34.59 12.36 16.33
C ASN A 71 -34.87 11.00 15.69
N VAL A 72 -35.30 11.02 14.43
CA VAL A 72 -35.60 9.82 13.64
C VAL A 72 -34.59 9.70 12.51
N GLY A 73 -33.85 8.60 12.52
CA GLY A 73 -32.88 8.25 11.49
C GLY A 73 -33.32 7.04 10.68
N THR A 74 -32.58 6.80 9.60
CA THR A 74 -32.85 5.68 8.70
C THR A 74 -31.55 5.06 8.25
N TYR A 75 -31.56 3.74 8.10
CA TYR A 75 -30.42 3.02 7.54
C TYR A 75 -30.84 2.28 6.28
N ASP A 76 -30.07 2.48 5.23
CA ASP A 76 -30.25 1.91 3.91
C ASP A 76 -29.14 0.88 3.65
N SER A 77 -29.45 -0.14 2.86
CA SER A 77 -28.56 -1.26 2.60
C SER A 77 -27.25 -0.80 1.95
N SER A 78 -26.11 -1.25 2.47
CA SER A 78 -24.80 -1.07 1.82
C SER A 78 -24.49 -2.14 0.75
N VAL A 79 -25.35 -3.16 0.63
CA VAL A 79 -25.13 -4.37 -0.20
C VAL A 79 -26.33 -4.73 -1.07
N ASN A 80 -26.10 -5.56 -2.09
CA ASN A 80 -27.16 -6.17 -2.91
C ASN A 80 -27.22 -7.66 -2.58
N GLY A 81 -28.42 -8.24 -2.44
CA GLY A 81 -28.51 -9.68 -2.20
C GLY A 81 -29.86 -10.16 -1.74
N VAL A 82 -29.89 -11.33 -1.10
CA VAL A 82 -31.10 -11.93 -0.53
C VAL A 82 -30.96 -11.95 0.99
N VAL A 83 -31.92 -11.36 1.71
CA VAL A 83 -31.94 -11.38 3.17
C VAL A 83 -32.08 -12.80 3.68
N LYS A 84 -31.15 -13.26 4.52
CA LYS A 84 -31.21 -14.59 5.15
C LYS A 84 -31.74 -14.54 6.56
N ASN A 85 -31.17 -13.68 7.39
CA ASN A 85 -31.63 -13.50 8.75
C ASN A 85 -31.75 -12.01 9.07
N ILE A 86 -32.79 -11.69 9.83
CA ILE A 86 -33.03 -10.37 10.41
C ILE A 86 -32.81 -10.53 11.90
N LEU A 87 -31.85 -9.80 12.46
CA LEU A 87 -31.40 -9.96 13.84
C LEU A 87 -31.95 -8.89 14.78
N VAL A 88 -32.78 -8.00 14.25
CA VAL A 88 -33.42 -6.90 14.98
C VAL A 88 -34.92 -6.87 14.72
N LYS A 89 -35.68 -6.38 15.68
CA LYS A 89 -37.14 -6.20 15.64
C LYS A 89 -37.50 -4.79 16.09
N ALA A 90 -38.75 -4.40 15.83
CA ALA A 90 -39.27 -3.14 16.35
C ALA A 90 -39.20 -3.14 17.89
N ASN A 91 -38.78 -2.00 18.44
CA ASN A 91 -38.48 -1.73 19.84
C ASN A 91 -37.17 -2.33 20.39
N ASP A 92 -36.36 -2.99 19.57
CA ASP A 92 -35.01 -3.39 20.01
C ASP A 92 -34.11 -2.15 20.18
N GLU A 93 -33.29 -2.16 21.22
CA GLU A 93 -32.25 -1.16 21.47
C GLU A 93 -30.90 -1.69 20.98
N ILE A 94 -30.22 -0.91 20.12
CA ILE A 94 -28.87 -1.20 19.65
C ILE A 94 -27.93 -0.21 20.32
N ARG A 95 -26.97 -0.72 21.09
CA ARG A 95 -26.12 0.09 21.98
C ARG A 95 -24.84 0.60 21.35
N ASP A 96 -24.36 -0.08 20.31
CA ASP A 96 -23.14 0.28 19.61
C ASP A 96 -23.10 -0.37 18.21
N ALA A 97 -22.06 -0.03 17.44
CA ALA A 97 -21.89 -0.47 16.06
C ALA A 97 -21.39 -1.93 15.90
N HIS A 98 -21.14 -2.68 16.98
CA HIS A 98 -20.63 -4.06 16.91
C HIS A 98 -21.74 -5.10 16.74
N GLN A 99 -23.01 -4.69 16.87
CA GLN A 99 -24.15 -5.55 16.57
C GLN A 99 -24.50 -5.44 15.08
N HIS A 100 -24.48 -6.58 14.38
CA HIS A 100 -25.04 -6.67 13.03
C HIS A 100 -26.54 -6.85 13.09
N ILE A 101 -27.25 -6.21 12.17
CA ILE A 101 -28.71 -6.13 12.15
C ILE A 101 -29.34 -7.09 11.14
N LEU A 102 -28.56 -7.52 10.15
CA LEU A 102 -29.01 -8.30 9.00
C LEU A 102 -27.89 -9.22 8.54
N GLU A 103 -28.27 -10.38 8.02
CA GLU A 103 -27.41 -11.28 7.27
C GLU A 103 -27.93 -11.38 5.84
N VAL A 104 -27.09 -11.05 4.86
CA VAL A 104 -27.45 -10.97 3.45
C VAL A 104 -26.60 -11.94 2.65
N LEU A 105 -27.24 -12.79 1.86
CA LEU A 105 -26.56 -13.60 0.87
C LEU A 105 -26.29 -12.76 -0.37
N GLU A 106 -25.07 -12.27 -0.50
CA GLU A 106 -24.66 -11.51 -1.67
C GLU A 106 -24.42 -12.43 -2.87
N PRO A 107 -24.70 -11.97 -4.11
CA PRO A 107 -24.31 -12.70 -5.31
C PRO A 107 -22.78 -12.69 -5.50
N CYS A 108 -22.09 -11.70 -4.93
CA CYS A 108 -20.63 -11.58 -4.95
C CYS A 108 -20.19 -10.64 -3.82
N ALA A 109 -19.23 -11.07 -3.00
CA ALA A 109 -18.60 -10.25 -1.95
C ALA A 109 -17.49 -9.31 -2.50
N HIS A 110 -17.19 -9.40 -3.80
CA HIS A 110 -16.13 -8.66 -4.50
C HIS A 110 -14.73 -8.84 -3.86
N PRO A 111 -14.25 -10.09 -3.70
CA PRO A 111 -13.01 -10.38 -2.97
C PRO A 111 -11.74 -9.96 -3.71
N ILE A 112 -11.79 -9.83 -5.04
CA ILE A 112 -10.66 -9.46 -5.90
C ILE A 112 -11.12 -8.39 -6.90
N GLN A 113 -10.36 -7.31 -7.01
CA GLN A 113 -10.59 -6.17 -7.90
C GLN A 113 -9.37 -5.91 -8.78
N PHE A 114 -9.60 -5.67 -10.06
CA PHE A 114 -8.59 -5.24 -11.02
C PHE A 114 -9.07 -3.97 -11.73
N GLY A 115 -8.38 -2.85 -11.54
CA GLY A 115 -8.66 -1.59 -12.23
C GLY A 115 -10.10 -1.09 -12.06
N GLY A 116 -10.66 -1.18 -10.85
CA GLY A 116 -12.05 -0.78 -10.58
C GLY A 116 -13.09 -1.90 -10.73
N LEU A 117 -12.77 -3.01 -11.40
CA LEU A 117 -13.70 -4.10 -11.71
C LEU A 117 -13.46 -5.32 -10.83
N CYS A 118 -14.51 -5.98 -10.39
CA CYS A 118 -14.38 -7.25 -9.68
C CYS A 118 -14.03 -8.40 -10.65
N ALA A 119 -12.99 -9.16 -10.33
CA ALA A 119 -12.55 -10.30 -11.14
C ALA A 119 -13.52 -11.50 -11.09
N VAL A 120 -14.42 -11.55 -10.10
CA VAL A 120 -15.39 -12.65 -9.92
C VAL A 120 -16.70 -12.38 -10.66
N CYS A 121 -17.22 -11.15 -10.59
CA CYS A 121 -18.54 -10.82 -11.14
C CYS A 121 -18.53 -9.80 -12.28
N GLY A 122 -17.38 -9.20 -12.59
CA GLY A 122 -17.21 -8.22 -13.67
C GLY A 122 -17.83 -6.84 -13.41
N LYS A 123 -18.41 -6.59 -12.22
CA LYS A 123 -19.03 -5.31 -11.88
C LYS A 123 -18.01 -4.30 -11.37
N VAL A 124 -18.30 -3.02 -11.59
CA VAL A 124 -17.56 -1.90 -10.99
C VAL A 124 -17.77 -1.93 -9.47
N VAL A 125 -16.67 -1.82 -8.72
CA VAL A 125 -16.66 -1.75 -7.26
C VAL A 125 -16.31 -0.31 -6.88
N GLU A 126 -17.25 0.38 -6.24
CA GLU A 126 -17.02 1.70 -5.65
C GLU A 126 -16.14 1.56 -4.39
N GLU A 127 -15.21 2.49 -4.18
CA GLU A 127 -14.19 2.47 -3.10
C GLU A 127 -14.74 2.70 -1.67
N GLU A 128 -15.96 2.26 -1.38
CA GLU A 128 -16.57 2.47 -0.05
C GLU A 128 -15.96 1.58 1.05
N GLU A 129 -15.69 2.25 2.18
CA GLU A 129 -14.86 1.96 3.36
C GLU A 129 -15.18 0.71 4.20
N THR A 130 -15.68 -0.37 3.61
CA THR A 130 -15.88 -1.62 4.36
C THR A 130 -14.68 -2.55 4.18
N GLY A 131 -13.94 -2.82 5.26
CA GLY A 131 -12.73 -3.67 5.27
C GLY A 131 -12.91 -5.11 4.77
N TYR A 132 -14.13 -5.52 4.42
CA TYR A 132 -14.46 -6.78 3.77
C TYR A 132 -14.26 -6.75 2.24
N ARG A 133 -14.18 -5.57 1.62
CA ARG A 133 -14.00 -5.41 0.17
C ARG A 133 -12.53 -5.33 -0.21
N ALA A 134 -12.26 -5.52 -1.51
CA ALA A 134 -10.93 -5.43 -2.07
C ALA A 134 -10.29 -4.04 -1.89
N ALA A 135 -9.43 -3.90 -0.89
CA ALA A 135 -8.77 -2.63 -0.54
C ALA A 135 -7.23 -2.76 -0.48
N ILE A 136 -6.71 -3.99 -0.36
CA ILE A 136 -5.28 -4.25 -0.15
C ILE A 136 -4.61 -4.54 -1.48
N SER A 137 -3.55 -3.79 -1.81
CA SER A 137 -2.73 -4.02 -3.00
C SER A 137 -1.75 -5.17 -2.76
N MET A 138 -1.92 -6.29 -3.48
CA MET A 138 -1.12 -7.52 -3.27
C MET A 138 0.05 -7.68 -4.24
N ALA A 139 0.05 -6.98 -5.37
CA ALA A 139 1.06 -7.21 -6.40
C ALA A 139 2.26 -6.26 -6.26
N HIS A 140 3.45 -6.81 -6.52
CA HIS A 140 4.71 -6.05 -6.64
C HIS A 140 4.77 -5.22 -7.93
N GLN A 141 4.06 -5.64 -9.00
CA GLN A 141 4.09 -4.99 -10.31
C GLN A 141 2.83 -4.20 -10.69
N THR A 142 1.68 -4.49 -10.09
CA THR A 142 0.39 -3.93 -10.51
C THR A 142 -0.36 -3.33 -9.34
N THR A 143 -0.31 -2.01 -9.21
CA THR A 143 -1.09 -1.23 -8.23
C THR A 143 -2.61 -1.35 -8.46
N ASN A 144 -3.02 -1.86 -9.62
CA ASN A 144 -4.41 -2.01 -10.01
C ASN A 144 -5.07 -3.28 -9.46
N LEU A 145 -4.31 -4.23 -8.90
CA LEU A 145 -4.86 -5.45 -8.29
C LEU A 145 -5.05 -5.24 -6.78
N LYS A 146 -6.31 -5.15 -6.35
CA LYS A 146 -6.69 -5.10 -4.94
C LYS A 146 -7.39 -6.40 -4.54
N VAL A 147 -7.19 -6.86 -3.31
CA VAL A 147 -7.92 -8.01 -2.73
C VAL A 147 -8.49 -7.64 -1.36
N SER A 148 -9.49 -8.39 -0.90
CA SER A 148 -10.10 -8.20 0.42
C SER A 148 -9.14 -8.61 1.53
N SER A 149 -9.36 -8.12 2.76
CA SER A 149 -8.53 -8.51 3.92
C SER A 149 -8.46 -10.03 4.10
N LYS A 150 -9.61 -10.71 3.95
CA LYS A 150 -9.68 -12.17 4.04
C LYS A 150 -8.90 -12.87 2.94
N GLU A 151 -8.97 -12.37 1.71
CA GLU A 151 -8.24 -12.99 0.60
C GLU A 151 -6.73 -12.70 0.72
N ALA A 152 -6.34 -11.53 1.21
CA ALA A 152 -4.95 -11.22 1.55
C ALA A 152 -4.41 -12.20 2.61
N GLU A 153 -5.16 -12.44 3.68
CA GLU A 153 -4.82 -13.42 4.72
C GLU A 153 -4.65 -14.84 4.15
N ASN A 154 -5.51 -15.26 3.22
CA ASN A 154 -5.41 -16.58 2.59
C ASN A 154 -4.16 -16.70 1.71
N ILE A 155 -3.89 -15.69 0.87
CA ILE A 155 -2.72 -15.63 -0.01
C ILE A 155 -1.43 -15.61 0.83
N GLU A 156 -1.42 -14.82 1.89
CA GLU A 156 -0.27 -14.68 2.78
C GLU A 156 -0.03 -15.96 3.57
N ARG A 157 -1.07 -16.58 4.12
CA ARG A 157 -0.96 -17.88 4.80
C ARG A 157 -0.39 -18.96 3.90
N SER A 158 -0.87 -19.06 2.66
CA SER A 158 -0.34 -20.01 1.68
C SER A 158 1.14 -19.76 1.38
N SER A 159 1.53 -18.48 1.27
CA SER A 159 2.93 -18.08 1.06
C SER A 159 3.80 -18.43 2.26
N THR A 160 3.32 -18.16 3.48
CA THR A 160 3.97 -18.51 4.75
C THR A 160 4.15 -20.03 4.88
N ASP A 161 3.11 -20.81 4.62
CA ASP A 161 3.15 -22.27 4.68
C ASP A 161 4.18 -22.84 3.69
N ARG A 162 4.25 -22.29 2.47
CA ARG A 162 5.27 -22.66 1.48
C ARG A 162 6.68 -22.34 1.97
N LEU A 163 6.92 -21.13 2.48
CA LEU A 163 8.24 -20.74 3.00
C LEU A 163 8.66 -21.65 4.16
N LEU A 164 7.75 -22.00 5.07
CA LEU A 164 8.02 -22.94 6.16
C LEU A 164 8.36 -24.35 5.64
N GLN A 165 7.65 -24.84 4.61
CA GLN A 165 7.96 -26.12 3.98
C GLN A 165 9.34 -26.13 3.31
N GLU A 166 9.72 -25.04 2.66
CA GLU A 166 11.05 -24.82 2.08
C GLU A 166 12.13 -24.51 3.13
N LYS A 167 11.74 -24.33 4.40
CA LYS A 167 12.59 -23.87 5.51
C LYS A 167 13.27 -22.53 5.22
N LYS A 168 12.55 -21.65 4.54
CA LYS A 168 12.99 -20.30 4.19
C LYS A 168 12.24 -19.23 4.98
N LEU A 169 12.85 -18.05 5.04
CA LEU A 169 12.25 -16.79 5.47
C LEU A 169 12.13 -15.83 4.27
N SER A 170 11.55 -14.65 4.47
CA SER A 170 11.59 -13.57 3.48
C SER A 170 12.73 -12.60 3.79
N LEU A 171 13.48 -12.16 2.77
CA LEU A 171 14.53 -11.15 2.90
C LEU A 171 14.24 -9.96 1.98
N VAL A 172 14.00 -8.80 2.57
CA VAL A 172 13.89 -7.53 1.85
C VAL A 172 15.27 -6.90 1.73
N VAL A 173 15.68 -6.66 0.50
CA VAL A 173 17.00 -6.17 0.12
C VAL A 173 16.87 -4.76 -0.47
N ASP A 174 17.46 -3.77 0.19
CA ASP A 174 17.68 -2.46 -0.41
C ASP A 174 18.86 -2.50 -1.40
N LEU A 175 18.89 -1.56 -2.36
CA LEU A 175 19.90 -1.49 -3.40
C LEU A 175 21.03 -0.51 -3.05
N ASP A 176 20.73 0.78 -3.12
CA ASP A 176 21.71 1.86 -3.09
C ASP A 176 22.38 1.98 -1.72
N GLN A 177 23.71 1.93 -1.68
CA GLN A 177 24.51 1.89 -0.44
C GLN A 177 24.28 0.64 0.43
N THR A 178 23.44 -0.32 -0.01
CA THR A 178 23.24 -1.61 0.67
C THR A 178 24.01 -2.72 -0.05
N VAL A 179 23.64 -3.07 -1.29
CA VAL A 179 24.32 -4.10 -2.10
C VAL A 179 25.10 -3.53 -3.28
N ILE A 180 24.85 -2.27 -3.64
CA ILE A 180 25.54 -1.57 -4.72
C ILE A 180 25.87 -0.13 -4.32
N HIS A 181 26.79 0.50 -5.04
CA HIS A 181 26.96 1.95 -5.04
C HIS A 181 26.93 2.46 -6.48
N VAL A 182 26.17 3.54 -6.73
CA VAL A 182 25.94 4.06 -8.07
C VAL A 182 26.24 5.54 -8.16
N THR A 183 26.87 5.95 -9.26
CA THR A 183 27.11 7.35 -9.62
C THR A 183 26.76 7.61 -11.08
N VAL A 184 26.53 8.89 -11.40
CA VAL A 184 26.31 9.41 -12.76
C VAL A 184 27.46 10.32 -13.21
N ASP A 185 28.54 10.39 -12.44
CA ASP A 185 29.72 11.20 -12.75
C ASP A 185 30.45 10.64 -13.99
N PRO A 186 30.53 11.40 -15.11
CA PRO A 186 31.19 10.94 -16.33
C PRO A 186 32.68 10.69 -16.15
N THR A 187 33.32 11.28 -15.14
CA THR A 187 34.74 11.07 -14.81
C THR A 187 35.03 9.59 -14.56
N ILE A 188 34.06 8.82 -14.07
CA ILE A 188 34.21 7.37 -13.90
C ILE A 188 34.41 6.68 -15.25
N GLY A 189 33.66 7.07 -16.28
CA GLY A 189 33.83 6.55 -17.64
C GLY A 189 35.20 6.87 -18.23
N GLU A 190 35.72 8.07 -17.96
CA GLU A 190 37.07 8.47 -18.35
C GLU A 190 38.13 7.60 -17.67
N TRP A 191 38.04 7.42 -16.35
CA TRP A 191 38.98 6.59 -15.58
C TRP A 191 38.89 5.11 -15.94
N MET A 192 37.70 4.60 -16.28
CA MET A 192 37.52 3.23 -16.79
C MET A 192 38.16 3.03 -18.16
N SER A 193 38.35 4.09 -18.95
CA SER A 193 38.90 4.03 -20.31
C SER A 193 40.42 4.24 -20.37
N ASP A 194 41.03 4.66 -19.26
CA ASP A 194 42.46 4.96 -19.16
C ASP A 194 43.21 3.96 -18.26
N PRO A 195 43.93 2.96 -18.84
CA PRO A 195 44.72 2.00 -18.07
C PRO A 195 45.84 2.61 -17.22
N SER A 196 46.25 3.86 -17.49
CA SER A 196 47.28 4.57 -16.73
C SER A 196 46.72 5.27 -15.48
N ASN A 197 45.40 5.40 -15.37
CA ASN A 197 44.76 6.04 -14.24
C ASN A 197 44.95 5.21 -12.95
N PRO A 198 45.30 5.82 -11.80
CA PRO A 198 45.52 5.09 -10.55
C PRO A 198 44.28 4.34 -10.05
N ASN A 199 43.07 4.79 -10.43
CA ASN A 199 41.81 4.15 -10.04
C ASN A 199 41.36 3.05 -11.00
N TYR A 200 41.97 2.91 -12.19
CA TYR A 200 41.56 1.95 -13.22
C TYR A 200 41.40 0.53 -12.68
N GLY A 201 42.33 0.08 -11.83
CA GLY A 201 42.29 -1.24 -11.22
C GLY A 201 41.04 -1.50 -10.37
N ALA A 202 40.58 -0.49 -9.61
CA ALA A 202 39.41 -0.59 -8.74
C ALA A 202 38.08 -0.52 -9.50
N LEU A 203 38.11 -0.02 -10.75
CA LEU A 203 36.93 0.19 -11.59
C LEU A 203 36.66 -0.97 -12.58
N LYS A 204 37.52 -2.00 -12.64
CA LYS A 204 37.43 -3.09 -13.63
C LYS A 204 36.10 -3.86 -13.62
N ASP A 205 35.49 -3.98 -12.46
CA ASP A 205 34.24 -4.67 -12.21
C ASP A 205 33.04 -3.72 -12.11
N VAL A 206 33.24 -2.42 -12.33
CA VAL A 206 32.14 -1.44 -12.46
C VAL A 206 31.33 -1.77 -13.70
N LYS A 207 30.02 -1.87 -13.53
CA LYS A 207 29.04 -2.11 -14.59
C LYS A 207 28.42 -0.79 -15.01
N THR A 208 27.88 -0.73 -16.22
CA THR A 208 27.23 0.49 -16.73
C THR A 208 25.92 0.18 -17.40
N PHE A 209 24.98 1.13 -17.29
CA PHE A 209 23.76 1.16 -18.09
C PHE A 209 23.34 2.61 -18.31
N ALA A 210 22.44 2.85 -19.26
CA ALA A 210 21.91 4.18 -19.53
C ALA A 210 20.39 4.17 -19.44
N LEU A 211 19.82 5.22 -18.86
CA LEU A 211 18.40 5.51 -18.92
C LEU A 211 18.16 6.75 -19.78
N GLU A 212 17.07 6.73 -20.54
CA GLU A 212 16.59 7.90 -21.27
C GLU A 212 15.74 8.75 -20.33
N GLU A 213 16.17 9.99 -20.12
CA GLU A 213 15.42 11.00 -19.38
C GLU A 213 14.66 11.88 -20.38
N PRO A 214 13.41 12.25 -20.05
CA PRO A 214 12.66 13.18 -20.88
C PRO A 214 13.44 14.51 -20.96
N PRO A 215 13.48 15.14 -22.15
CA PRO A 215 14.17 16.41 -22.30
C PRO A 215 13.51 17.47 -21.44
N PHE A 216 14.31 18.37 -20.84
CA PHE A 216 13.77 19.60 -20.28
C PHE A 216 13.22 20.46 -21.43
N ILE A 217 11.92 20.69 -21.44
CA ILE A 217 11.24 21.55 -22.42
C ILE A 217 10.91 22.87 -21.72
N PRO A 218 11.60 23.99 -22.05
CA PRO A 218 11.26 25.29 -21.50
C PRO A 218 9.80 25.65 -21.80
N VAL A 219 9.15 26.33 -20.86
CA VAL A 219 7.79 26.88 -21.08
C VAL A 219 7.83 27.80 -22.31
N ASN A 220 6.93 27.58 -23.27
CA ASN A 220 6.85 28.26 -24.58
C ASN A 220 7.93 27.90 -25.61
N TYR A 221 8.54 26.71 -25.51
CA TYR A 221 9.40 26.20 -26.58
C TYR A 221 8.59 25.78 -27.83
N HIS A 222 8.79 26.51 -28.94
CA HIS A 222 8.19 26.21 -30.25
C HIS A 222 9.21 25.68 -31.27
N GLY A 223 10.38 25.23 -30.80
CA GLY A 223 11.43 24.69 -31.64
C GLY A 223 11.19 23.23 -32.06
N PRO A 224 12.13 22.63 -32.82
CA PRO A 224 12.07 21.22 -33.19
C PRO A 224 12.09 20.32 -31.94
N PRO A 225 11.52 19.09 -31.99
CA PRO A 225 11.50 18.18 -30.84
C PRO A 225 12.89 18.00 -30.22
N ILE A 226 13.02 18.32 -28.93
CA ILE A 226 14.25 18.10 -28.18
C ILE A 226 14.38 16.58 -27.97
N GLN A 227 15.55 16.01 -28.27
CA GLN A 227 15.76 14.57 -28.09
C GLN A 227 15.98 14.22 -26.60
N PRO A 228 15.55 13.02 -26.16
CA PRO A 228 15.82 12.53 -24.82
C PRO A 228 17.32 12.50 -24.52
N ILE A 229 17.67 12.83 -23.27
CA ILE A 229 19.06 12.78 -22.82
C ILE A 229 19.32 11.39 -22.26
N LYS A 230 20.43 10.77 -22.66
CA LYS A 230 20.88 9.51 -22.06
C LYS A 230 21.75 9.80 -20.86
N ARG A 231 21.29 9.37 -19.69
CA ARG A 231 22.06 9.44 -18.45
C ARG A 231 22.72 8.10 -18.19
N TRP A 232 24.05 8.11 -18.09
CA TRP A 232 24.85 6.94 -17.79
C TRP A 232 24.95 6.74 -16.27
N TYR A 233 24.79 5.49 -15.85
CA TYR A 233 24.95 5.03 -14.48
C TYR A 233 26.14 4.09 -14.40
N TYR A 234 27.02 4.34 -13.44
CA TYR A 234 28.18 3.52 -13.12
C TYR A 234 27.91 2.80 -11.81
N VAL A 235 27.83 1.48 -11.86
CA VAL A 235 27.39 0.61 -10.76
C VAL A 235 28.57 -0.19 -10.26
N LYS A 236 28.93 0.04 -9.01
CA LYS A 236 29.87 -0.81 -8.28
C LYS A 236 29.08 -1.78 -7.42
N LEU A 237 29.30 -3.09 -7.62
CA LEU A 237 28.72 -4.12 -6.76
C LEU A 237 29.50 -4.19 -5.44
N ARG A 238 28.78 -4.39 -4.33
CA ARG A 238 29.44 -4.65 -3.05
C ARG A 238 30.25 -5.95 -3.16
N PRO A 239 31.50 -5.99 -2.64
CA PRO A 239 32.33 -7.17 -2.78
C PRO A 239 31.63 -8.45 -2.27
N GLN A 240 31.77 -9.54 -3.03
CA GLN A 240 31.15 -10.85 -2.75
C GLN A 240 29.61 -10.89 -2.84
N LEU A 241 28.97 -9.93 -3.53
CA LEU A 241 27.52 -9.90 -3.69
C LEU A 241 26.96 -11.20 -4.30
N GLU A 242 27.59 -11.75 -5.33
CA GLU A 242 27.14 -13.00 -5.97
C GLU A 242 27.10 -14.17 -4.97
N THR A 243 28.20 -14.43 -4.27
CA THR A 243 28.26 -15.46 -3.21
C THR A 243 27.29 -15.19 -2.06
N PHE A 244 27.03 -13.92 -1.75
CA PHE A 244 26.02 -13.55 -0.75
C PHE A 244 24.62 -13.94 -1.23
N LEU A 245 24.23 -13.58 -2.46
CA LEU A 245 22.92 -13.89 -3.02
C LEU A 245 22.69 -15.41 -3.14
N GLU A 246 23.70 -16.17 -3.60
CA GLU A 246 23.66 -17.63 -3.64
C GLU A 246 23.34 -18.24 -2.26
N LYS A 247 24.10 -17.85 -1.24
CA LYS A 247 23.92 -18.35 0.14
C LYS A 247 22.61 -17.90 0.76
N MET A 248 22.15 -16.69 0.45
CA MET A 248 20.87 -16.20 0.96
C MET A 248 19.71 -16.93 0.29
N ASN A 249 19.80 -17.26 -1.00
CA ASN A 249 18.75 -17.97 -1.72
C ASN A 249 18.43 -19.36 -1.13
N GLU A 250 19.39 -20.01 -0.48
CA GLU A 250 19.17 -21.27 0.23
C GLU A 250 18.23 -21.12 1.44
N LYS A 251 18.17 -19.92 2.04
CA LYS A 251 17.52 -19.65 3.34
C LYS A 251 16.41 -18.61 3.25
N TYR A 252 16.39 -17.83 2.18
CA TYR A 252 15.51 -16.69 2.03
C TYR A 252 14.92 -16.65 0.63
N GLU A 253 13.64 -16.32 0.56
CA GLU A 253 13.04 -15.74 -0.64
C GLU A 253 13.30 -14.24 -0.64
N MET A 254 14.03 -13.75 -1.64
CA MET A 254 14.52 -12.38 -1.66
C MET A 254 13.62 -11.44 -2.46
N HIS A 255 13.42 -10.23 -1.95
CA HIS A 255 12.66 -9.14 -2.57
C HIS A 255 13.54 -7.90 -2.65
N ILE A 256 13.56 -7.21 -3.78
CA ILE A 256 14.13 -5.86 -3.87
C ILE A 256 13.10 -4.86 -3.36
N TYR A 257 13.50 -3.96 -2.46
CA TYR A 257 12.71 -2.78 -2.12
C TYR A 257 13.60 -1.54 -2.10
N THR A 258 13.51 -0.74 -3.18
CA THR A 258 14.31 0.48 -3.37
C THR A 258 13.45 1.73 -3.42
N MET A 259 14.05 2.87 -3.07
CA MET A 259 13.49 4.22 -3.26
C MET A 259 13.81 4.81 -4.65
N ALA A 260 14.46 4.04 -5.52
CA ALA A 260 14.66 4.41 -6.91
C ALA A 260 13.43 4.10 -7.78
N THR A 261 13.43 4.58 -9.02
CA THR A 261 12.38 4.30 -10.01
C THR A 261 12.36 2.83 -10.42
N ARG A 262 11.23 2.36 -10.97
CA ARG A 262 11.09 0.98 -11.45
C ARG A 262 12.11 0.64 -12.53
N LYS A 263 12.26 1.53 -13.52
CA LYS A 263 13.23 1.35 -14.62
C LYS A 263 14.67 1.21 -14.11
N TYR A 264 15.03 1.96 -13.07
CA TYR A 264 16.34 1.84 -12.44
C TYR A 264 16.49 0.47 -11.78
N ALA A 265 15.52 0.09 -10.94
CA ALA A 265 15.54 -1.17 -10.21
C ALA A 265 15.65 -2.39 -11.15
N GLU A 266 14.95 -2.38 -12.28
CA GLU A 266 15.02 -3.44 -13.30
C GLU A 266 16.39 -3.53 -13.98
N ASN A 267 17.04 -2.40 -14.25
CA ASN A 267 18.39 -2.41 -14.83
C ASN A 267 19.42 -2.92 -13.82
N ILE A 268 19.28 -2.57 -12.54
CA ILE A 268 20.09 -3.16 -11.47
C ILE A 268 19.84 -4.65 -11.33
N ALA A 269 18.57 -5.09 -11.33
CA ALA A 269 18.21 -6.51 -11.23
C ALA A 269 18.85 -7.31 -12.37
N LYS A 270 18.84 -6.81 -13.61
CA LYS A 270 19.55 -7.44 -14.75
C LYS A 270 21.06 -7.56 -14.55
N ILE A 271 21.67 -6.69 -13.73
CA ILE A 271 23.10 -6.74 -13.42
C ILE A 271 23.40 -7.78 -12.33
N ILE A 272 22.56 -7.86 -11.28
CA ILE A 272 22.83 -8.68 -10.08
C ILE A 272 22.12 -10.04 -10.10
N ASP A 273 21.10 -10.21 -10.93
CA ASP A 273 20.26 -11.39 -11.09
C ASP A 273 19.85 -11.57 -12.57
N PRO A 274 20.81 -11.81 -13.49
CA PRO A 274 20.55 -11.84 -14.93
C PRO A 274 19.58 -12.96 -15.34
N ASP A 275 19.58 -14.08 -14.60
CA ASP A 275 18.72 -15.24 -14.86
C ASP A 275 17.39 -15.17 -14.09
N GLY A 276 17.19 -14.16 -13.24
CA GLY A 276 15.96 -13.98 -12.46
C GLY A 276 15.75 -15.02 -11.36
N ILE A 277 16.82 -15.66 -10.88
CA ILE A 277 16.78 -16.76 -9.91
C ILE A 277 16.62 -16.26 -8.47
N TYR A 278 17.08 -15.04 -8.16
CA TYR A 278 17.13 -14.52 -6.80
C TYR A 278 15.90 -13.68 -6.46
N PHE A 279 15.54 -12.74 -7.34
CA PHE A 279 14.45 -11.79 -7.11
C PHE A 279 13.30 -12.04 -8.09
N GLY A 280 13.59 -12.44 -9.33
CA GLY A 280 12.59 -12.53 -10.39
C GLY A 280 11.78 -11.24 -10.45
N GLU A 281 10.45 -11.35 -10.28
CA GLU A 281 9.54 -10.20 -10.30
C GLU A 281 9.27 -9.55 -8.95
N ARG A 282 9.93 -10.00 -7.87
CA ARG A 282 9.79 -9.47 -6.51
C ARG A 282 10.57 -8.17 -6.33
N ILE A 283 10.20 -7.14 -7.09
CA ILE A 283 10.83 -5.83 -7.07
C ILE A 283 9.76 -4.78 -6.74
N LEU A 284 9.97 -4.06 -5.64
CA LEU A 284 9.16 -2.93 -5.24
C LEU A 284 10.01 -1.65 -5.35
N SER A 285 9.58 -0.72 -6.21
CA SER A 285 10.26 0.54 -6.42
C SER A 285 9.47 1.70 -5.81
N ARG A 286 10.02 2.92 -5.88
CA ARG A 286 9.31 4.15 -5.51
C ARG A 286 8.01 4.34 -6.27
N ASP A 287 7.92 3.84 -7.50
CA ASP A 287 6.78 4.06 -8.37
C ASP A 287 5.54 3.26 -7.88
N GLU A 288 5.75 2.18 -7.12
CA GLU A 288 4.68 1.31 -6.58
C GLU A 288 4.66 1.19 -5.05
N SER A 289 5.62 1.82 -4.34
CA SER A 289 5.77 1.74 -2.89
C SER A 289 4.63 2.41 -2.11
N GLY A 290 3.97 3.41 -2.71
CA GLY A 290 2.95 4.23 -2.06
C GLY A 290 3.51 5.32 -1.14
N SER A 291 4.84 5.45 -1.00
CA SER A 291 5.49 6.50 -0.22
C SER A 291 6.85 6.89 -0.81
N LEU A 292 7.09 8.20 -0.91
CA LEU A 292 8.35 8.77 -1.40
C LEU A 292 9.43 8.89 -0.32
N THR A 293 9.06 8.68 0.96
CA THR A 293 9.93 8.98 2.11
C THR A 293 10.15 7.79 3.02
N GLN A 294 9.20 6.85 3.09
CA GLN A 294 9.23 5.71 4.00
C GLN A 294 8.96 4.39 3.28
N LYS A 295 9.57 3.32 3.78
CA LYS A 295 9.29 1.94 3.37
C LYS A 295 8.42 1.28 4.44
N SER A 296 7.48 0.45 4.02
CA SER A 296 6.62 -0.32 4.93
C SER A 296 6.60 -1.78 4.53
N LEU A 297 6.78 -2.68 5.51
CA LEU A 297 6.63 -4.11 5.30
C LEU A 297 5.20 -4.47 4.89
N GLU A 298 4.20 -3.71 5.33
CA GLU A 298 2.79 -3.94 4.98
C GLU A 298 2.53 -3.88 3.47
N ARG A 299 3.42 -3.24 2.70
CA ARG A 299 3.33 -3.20 1.24
C ARG A 299 3.65 -4.54 0.58
N LEU A 300 4.41 -5.39 1.27
CA LEU A 300 4.81 -6.74 0.84
C LEU A 300 4.10 -7.84 1.66
N PHE A 301 3.88 -7.60 2.95
CA PHE A 301 3.37 -8.52 3.95
C PHE A 301 2.32 -7.78 4.82
N PRO A 302 1.10 -7.58 4.30
CA PRO A 302 0.06 -6.77 4.95
C PRO A 302 -0.51 -7.40 6.23
N VAL A 303 -0.38 -8.71 6.43
CA VAL A 303 -1.00 -9.42 7.57
C VAL A 303 0.03 -9.85 8.61
N ASP A 304 1.16 -10.44 8.21
CA ASP A 304 2.14 -11.03 9.10
C ASP A 304 3.59 -10.75 8.67
N THR A 305 4.34 -10.11 9.57
CA THR A 305 5.75 -9.76 9.39
C THR A 305 6.71 -10.62 10.22
N SER A 306 6.22 -11.73 10.80
CA SER A 306 7.01 -12.60 11.69
C SER A 306 8.17 -13.32 10.99
N MET A 307 8.07 -13.54 9.67
CA MET A 307 9.03 -14.30 8.87
C MET A 307 9.88 -13.44 7.92
N VAL A 308 9.85 -12.11 8.05
CA VAL A 308 10.63 -11.21 7.19
C VAL A 308 11.80 -10.56 7.92
N VAL A 309 12.93 -10.48 7.23
CA VAL A 309 14.13 -9.72 7.62
C VAL A 309 14.40 -8.64 6.58
N ILE A 310 14.89 -7.48 7.00
CA ILE A 310 15.27 -6.38 6.12
C ILE A 310 16.78 -6.16 6.22
N ILE A 311 17.45 -5.95 5.08
CA ILE A 311 18.79 -5.34 5.03
C ILE A 311 18.71 -4.00 4.29
N ASP A 312 19.10 -2.93 4.99
CA ASP A 312 19.05 -1.57 4.48
C ASP A 312 20.12 -0.73 5.21
N ASP A 313 20.76 0.22 4.53
CA ASP A 313 21.76 1.08 5.15
C ASP A 313 21.12 2.16 6.05
N ARG A 314 19.84 2.45 5.83
CA ARG A 314 19.06 3.50 6.49
C ARG A 314 17.97 2.96 7.40
N GLY A 315 18.08 3.27 8.70
CA GLY A 315 17.04 2.93 9.67
C GLY A 315 15.84 3.88 9.66
N ASP A 316 16.04 5.13 9.27
CA ASP A 316 15.03 6.18 9.30
C ASP A 316 13.89 5.93 8.31
N VAL A 317 14.18 5.37 7.13
CA VAL A 317 13.15 5.03 6.12
C VAL A 317 12.26 3.87 6.56
N TRP A 318 12.70 3.06 7.52
CA TRP A 318 11.96 1.91 8.06
C TRP A 318 11.38 2.18 9.46
N ASN A 319 11.42 3.43 9.93
CA ASN A 319 11.06 3.80 11.30
C ASN A 319 11.74 2.90 12.35
N TRP A 320 12.99 2.50 12.10
CA TRP A 320 13.76 1.59 12.95
C TRP A 320 13.03 0.28 13.29
N SER A 321 12.36 -0.31 12.30
CA SER A 321 11.68 -1.61 12.41
C SER A 321 12.56 -2.66 13.13
N PRO A 322 11.98 -3.47 14.03
CA PRO A 322 12.72 -4.55 14.71
C PRO A 322 13.21 -5.64 13.74
N ASN A 323 12.62 -5.75 12.55
CA ASN A 323 13.03 -6.68 11.49
C ASN A 323 14.26 -6.17 10.71
N LEU A 324 14.69 -4.92 10.95
CA LEU A 324 15.80 -4.30 10.24
C LEU A 324 17.17 -4.71 10.81
N ILE A 325 17.98 -5.29 9.93
CA ILE A 325 19.42 -5.39 10.09
C ILE A 325 20.04 -4.20 9.35
N LYS A 326 20.30 -3.12 10.08
CA LYS A 326 20.95 -1.94 9.51
C LYS A 326 22.38 -2.28 9.09
N VAL A 327 22.69 -2.17 7.81
CA VAL A 327 24.04 -2.42 7.30
C VAL A 327 24.90 -1.16 7.33
N VAL A 328 26.21 -1.35 7.23
CA VAL A 328 27.14 -0.23 6.98
C VAL A 328 26.93 0.26 5.54
N PRO A 329 26.68 1.56 5.31
CA PRO A 329 26.56 2.11 3.97
C PRO A 329 27.79 1.77 3.12
N TYR A 330 27.55 1.27 1.92
CA TYR A 330 28.59 0.93 0.96
C TYR A 330 28.96 2.18 0.15
N ASP A 331 30.08 2.80 0.52
CA ASP A 331 30.60 4.02 -0.10
C ASP A 331 31.92 3.74 -0.84
N PHE A 332 31.80 3.34 -2.11
CA PHE A 332 32.95 3.14 -3.00
C PHE A 332 33.37 4.42 -3.75
N PHE A 333 32.41 5.27 -4.12
CA PHE A 333 32.64 6.48 -4.92
C PHE A 333 32.69 7.67 -3.96
N LEU A 334 33.84 7.84 -3.31
CA LEU A 334 34.03 8.81 -2.23
C LEU A 334 33.61 10.23 -2.65
N GLY A 335 32.81 10.89 -1.80
CA GLY A 335 32.38 12.28 -2.01
C GLY A 335 31.20 12.44 -2.98
N ILE A 336 30.72 11.35 -3.58
CA ILE A 336 29.51 11.35 -4.41
C ILE A 336 28.33 10.93 -3.53
N ALA A 337 27.38 11.85 -3.30
CA ALA A 337 26.11 11.49 -2.68
C ALA A 337 25.38 10.51 -3.62
N SER A 338 24.79 9.43 -3.07
CA SER A 338 23.97 8.48 -3.85
C SER A 338 23.07 9.23 -4.84
N SER A 339 23.01 8.79 -6.10
CA SER A 339 22.16 9.42 -7.13
C SER A 339 20.68 9.54 -6.72
N THR A 340 20.22 8.73 -5.77
CA THR A 340 18.88 8.86 -5.16
C THR A 340 18.74 10.06 -4.22
N ARG A 341 19.83 10.56 -3.60
CA ARG A 341 19.84 11.83 -2.84
C ARG A 341 19.75 13.04 -3.76
N THR A 342 20.31 12.97 -4.96
CA THR A 342 20.31 14.10 -5.91
C THR A 342 18.90 14.38 -6.46
N ILE A 343 18.11 13.33 -6.70
CA ILE A 343 16.71 13.48 -7.18
C ILE A 343 15.83 14.20 -6.14
N LYS A 344 16.14 14.13 -4.84
CA LYS A 344 15.37 14.84 -3.79
C LYS A 344 15.54 16.36 -3.78
N LYS A 345 16.57 16.91 -4.45
CA LYS A 345 16.82 18.37 -4.43
C LYS A 345 16.28 19.10 -5.66
N GLU A 346 16.05 18.42 -6.78
CA GLU A 346 15.68 19.07 -8.03
C GLU A 346 14.16 19.14 -8.28
N GLU A 347 13.32 18.58 -7.40
CA GLU A 347 11.84 18.59 -7.53
C GLU A 347 11.11 19.43 -6.45
N ILE A 348 11.80 20.27 -5.66
CA ILE A 348 11.18 21.13 -4.63
C ILE A 348 11.56 22.63 -4.78
N CYS A 349 11.88 23.08 -5.99
CA CYS A 349 11.92 24.52 -6.31
C CYS A 349 11.06 24.86 -7.51
#